data_AF-A0A5K0Y231-F1
#
_entry.id   AF-A0A5K0Y231-F1
#
_cell.length_a   1.000
_cell.length_b   1.000
_cell.length_c   1.000
_cell.angle_alpha   90.00
_cell.angle_beta   90.00
_cell.angle_gamma   90.00
#
_symmetry.space_group_name_H-M   'P 1'
#
loop_
_entity.id
_entity.type
_entity.pdbx_description
1 polymer ?
#
loop_
_entity_poly.entity_id
_entity_poly.type
_entity_poly.pdbx_seq_one_letter_code
_entity_poly.pdbx_strand_id
1 'polypeptide(L)' 'KFVKQIISGVEYCHRNMVVHRDLKPENILLDSKCNVKIADFGLSNIIRDGHFLKTSSGSPNYAAPE' A
#
# COMPACT_ATOMS: atom_id res chain seq x y z
N LYS A 1 -16.51 5.59 -4.76
CA LYS A 1 -15.87 6.52 -3.79
C LYS A 1 -14.60 5.94 -3.18
N PHE A 2 -14.68 4.81 -2.45
CA PHE A 2 -13.53 4.23 -1.72
C PHE A 2 -12.34 3.85 -2.60
N VAL A 3 -12.55 3.07 -3.68
CA VAL A 3 -11.48 2.65 -4.61
C VAL A 3 -10.69 3.85 -5.16
N LYS A 4 -11.38 4.95 -5.49
CA LYS A 4 -10.72 6.19 -5.95
C LYS A 4 -9.79 6.79 -4.88
N GLN A 5 -10.21 6.79 -3.61
CA GLN A 5 -9.39 7.28 -2.50
C GLN A 5 -8.19 6.35 -2.23
N ILE A 6 -8.40 5.03 -2.30
CA ILE A 6 -7.33 4.03 -2.17
C ILE A 6 -6.29 4.26 -3.27
N ILE A 7 -6.72 4.29 -4.54
CA ILE A 7 -5.81 4.52 -5.68
C ILE A 7 -5.07 5.84 -5.53
N SER A 8 -5.75 6.92 -5.16
CA SER A 8 -5.12 8.22 -4.95
C SER A 8 -4.06 8.21 -3.83
N GLY A 9 -4.33 7.51 -2.72
CA GLY A 9 -3.37 7.35 -1.63
C GLY A 9 -2.16 6.49 -2.01
N VAL A 10 -2.38 5.40 -2.75
CA VAL A 10 -1.32 4.53 -3.27
C VAL A 10 -0.47 5.26 -4.29
N GLU A 11 -1.09 6.00 -5.22
CA GLU A 11 -0.38 6.84 -6.19
C GLU A 11 0.53 7.85 -5.48
N TYR A 12 0.03 8.51 -4.43
CA TYR A 12 0.85 9.42 -3.63
C TYR A 12 2.06 8.72 -3.01
N CYS A 13 1.89 7.51 -2.46
CA CYS A 13 3.00 6.73 -1.91
C CYS A 13 4.04 6.43 -2.99
N HIS A 14 3.60 5.95 -4.15
CA HIS A 14 4.47 5.58 -5.26
C HIS A 14 5.23 6.78 -5.84
N ARG A 15 4.60 7.95 -5.94
CA ARG A 15 5.29 9.20 -6.34
C ARG A 15 6.39 9.63 -5.37
N ASN A 16 6.30 9.21 -4.12
CA ASN A 16 7.32 9.42 -3.09
C ASN A 16 8.24 8.20 -2.93
N MET A 17 8.24 7.29 -3.91
CA MET A 17 9.04 6.06 -3.93
C MET A 17 8.75 5.10 -2.77
N VAL A 18 7.60 5.22 -2.10
CA VAL A 18 7.19 4.34 -1.01
C VAL A 18 6.24 3.28 -1.55
N VAL A 19 6.58 2.00 -1.36
CA VAL A 19 5.68 0.88 -1.65
C VAL A 19 5.19 0.28 -0.35
N HIS A 20 3.86 0.15 -0.21
CA HIS A 20 3.23 -0.28 1.04
C HIS A 20 3.45 -1.75 1.37
N ARG A 21 3.35 -2.62 0.35
CA ARG A 21 3.56 -4.10 0.41
C ARG A 21 2.58 -4.93 1.26
N ASP A 22 1.53 -4.33 1.81
CA ASP A 22 0.51 -5.05 2.58
C ASP A 22 -0.85 -4.35 2.50
N LEU A 23 -1.25 -4.01 1.27
CA LEU A 23 -2.57 -3.41 1.00
C LEU A 23 -3.65 -4.51 1.07
N LYS A 24 -4.50 -4.40 2.09
CA LYS A 24 -5.61 -5.31 2.39
C LYS A 24 -6.69 -4.56 3.17
N PRO A 25 -7.95 -5.04 3.20
CA PRO A 25 -9.04 -4.35 3.89
C PRO A 25 -8.74 -3.96 5.34
N GLU A 26 -8.00 -4.79 6.07
CA GLU A 26 -7.59 -4.55 7.47
C GLU A 26 -6.71 -3.29 7.62
N ASN A 27 -5.98 -2.92 6.57
CA ASN A 27 -5.08 -1.76 6.52
C ASN A 27 -5.73 -0.54 5.83
N ILE A 28 -7.02 -0.62 5.50
CA ILE A 28 -7.81 0.48 4.92
C ILE A 28 -8.81 0.97 5.96
N LEU A 29 -8.42 2.02 6.69
CA LEU A 29 -9.25 2.60 7.74
C LEU A 29 -10.23 3.62 7.17
N LEU A 30 -11.35 3.82 7.87
CA LEU A 30 -12.35 4.84 7.56
C LEU A 30 -12.51 5.79 8.74
N ASP A 31 -12.54 7.09 8.46
CA ASP A 31 -12.98 8.08 9.45
C ASP A 31 -14.52 8.18 9.52
N SER A 32 -15.03 9.01 10.45
CA SER A 32 -16.48 9.22 10.65
C SER A 32 -17.20 9.83 9.44
N LYS A 33 -16.48 10.32 8.43
CA LYS A 33 -17.01 10.88 7.18
C LYS A 33 -16.83 9.92 6.00
N CYS A 34 -16.47 8.67 6.27
CA CYS A 34 -16.18 7.65 5.28
C CYS A 34 -15.07 8.09 4.30
N ASN A 35 -14.01 8.71 4.81
CA ASN A 35 -12.76 8.90 4.07
C ASN A 35 -11.77 7.80 4.39
N VAL A 36 -11.15 7.26 3.34
CA VAL A 36 -10.09 6.25 3.44
C VAL A 36 -8.81 6.84 4.02
N LYS A 37 -8.19 6.09 4.93
CA LYS A 37 -6.80 6.27 5.39
C LYS A 37 -6.07 4.93 5.22
N ILE A 38 -4.96 4.94 4.50
CA ILE A 38 -4.07 3.79 4.37
C ILE A 38 -3.21 3.73 5.65
N ALA A 39 -3.14 2.56 6.30
CA ALA A 39 -2.47 2.36 7.57
C ALA A 39 -1.52 1.15 7.52
N ASP A 40 -0.70 1.02 8.56
CA ASP A 40 0.28 -0.07 8.72
C ASP A 40 1.37 -0.14 7.64
N PHE A 41 2.29 0.82 7.72
CA PHE A 41 3.49 0.88 6.87
C PHE A 41 4.64 0.00 7.40
N GLY A 42 4.38 -0.94 8.33
CA GLY A 42 5.42 -1.76 8.97
C GLY A 42 6.20 -2.64 7.97
N LEU A 43 5.58 -2.96 6.85
CA LEU A 43 6.20 -3.72 5.75
C LEU A 43 6.59 -2.84 4.55
N SER A 44 6.43 -1.52 4.64
CA SER A 44 6.71 -0.61 3.53
C SER A 44 8.20 -0.50 3.24
N ASN A 45 8.54 -0.14 2.00
CA ASN A 45 9.94 0.10 1.62
C ASN A 45 10.08 1.27 0.65
N ILE A 46 11.23 1.92 0.68
CA ILE A 46 11.62 2.94 -0.29
C ILE A 46 12.32 2.25 -1.46
N ILE A 47 11.76 2.37 -2.65
CA ILE A 47 12.37 1.86 -3.86
C ILE A 47 13.27 2.95 -4.46
N ARG A 48 14.43 2.57 -4.98
CA ARG A 48 15.24 3.42 -5.85
C ARG A 48 15.26 2.78 -7.22
N ASP A 49 15.24 3.59 -8.27
CA ASP A 49 15.29 3.09 -9.64
C ASP A 49 16.46 2.09 -9.80
N GLY A 50 16.16 0.91 -10.35
CA GLY A 50 17.13 -0.17 -10.54
C GLY A 50 17.28 -1.16 -9.37
N HIS A 51 16.64 -0.94 -8.21
CA HIS A 51 16.64 -1.90 -7.09
C HIS A 51 15.31 -2.62 -6.94
N PHE A 52 15.27 -3.88 -7.38
CA PHE A 52 14.14 -4.78 -7.11
C PHE A 52 14.13 -5.25 -5.66
N LEU A 53 12.93 -5.30 -5.07
CA LEU A 53 12.71 -5.91 -3.77
C LEU A 53 12.82 -7.43 -3.91
N LYS A 54 13.75 -8.05 -3.16
CA LYS A 54 13.99 -9.51 -3.22
C LYS A 54 13.32 -10.29 -2.10
N THR A 55 12.79 -9.61 -1.09
CA THR A 55 12.12 -10.27 0.04
C THR A 55 10.64 -10.43 -0.26
N SER A 56 10.08 -11.61 0.01
CA SER A 56 8.63 -11.77 0.07
C SER A 56 8.14 -11.22 1.41
N SER A 57 7.19 -10.29 1.39
CA SER A 57 6.52 -9.79 2.60
C SER A 57 5.13 -9.31 2.25
N GLY A 58 4.23 -9.33 3.24
CA GLY A 58 2.83 -9.01 3.06
C GLY A 58 1.95 -10.23 3.33
N SER A 59 0.65 -10.01 3.27
CA SER A 59 -0.34 -11.05 3.53
C SER A 59 -0.44 -12.02 2.33
N PRO A 60 -0.31 -13.36 2.53
CA PRO A 60 -0.22 -14.33 1.42
C PRO A 60 -1.36 -14.26 0.40
N ASN A 61 -2.60 -14.05 0.85
CA ASN A 61 -3.77 -14.00 -0.02
C ASN A 61 -3.84 -12.74 -0.90
N TYR A 62 -3.02 -11.74 -0.61
CA TYR A 62 -2.92 -10.46 -1.32
C TYR A 62 -1.55 -10.29 -1.99
N ALA A 63 -0.70 -11.32 -1.93
CA ALA A 63 0.56 -11.33 -2.64
C ALA A 63 0.31 -11.46 -4.14
N ALA A 64 1.09 -10.73 -4.92
CA ALA A 64 1.09 -10.86 -6.37
C ALA A 64 1.73 -12.21 -6.77
N PRO A 65 1.26 -12.87 -7.84
CA PRO A 65 1.67 -14.24 -8.18
C PRO A 65 3.03 -14.38 -8.87
N GLU A 66 3.63 -13.28 -9.34
CA GLU A 66 4.99 -13.24 -9.91
C GLU A 66 6.12 -13.59 -8.93
#